data_AF-B3CEM6-F1
#
_entry.id   AF-B3CEM6-F1
#
_cell.length_a   1.000
_cell.length_b   1.000
_cell.length_c   1.000
_cell.angle_alpha   90.00
_cell.angle_beta   90.00
_cell.angle_gamma   90.00
#
_symmetry.space_group_name_H-M   'P 1'
#
loop_
_entity.id
_entity.type
_entity.pdbx_description
1 polymer ?
#
loop_
_entity_poly.entity_id
_entity_poly.type
_entity_poly.pdbx_seq_one_letter_code
_entity_poly.pdbx_strand_id
1 'polypeptide(L)'
;MIHPKFEDKTRSILSEPFIFPNDIIDKLKEDETVWKNYQPFSEAYKRIRIAYIEAARKRPEEFEKRLNNFISKTKENKTIIGFGGIEKYY
;
A
#
# COMPACT_ATOMS: atom_id res chain seq x y z
N MET A 1 -7.58 22.80 -0.79
CA MET A 1 -7.36 23.53 0.48
C MET A 1 -7.94 22.70 1.61
N ILE A 2 -7.23 22.53 2.72
CA ILE A 2 -7.74 21.88 3.94
C ILE A 2 -8.57 22.94 4.69
N HIS A 3 -9.75 22.57 5.18
CA HIS A 3 -10.58 23.50 5.94
C HIS A 3 -9.88 23.86 7.27
N PRO A 4 -9.84 25.13 7.71
CA PRO A 4 -9.06 25.60 8.87
C PRO A 4 -9.26 24.77 10.14
N LYS A 5 -10.50 24.35 10.41
CA LYS A 5 -10.87 23.45 11.53
C LYS A 5 -10.04 22.15 11.62
N PHE A 6 -9.50 21.67 10.51
CA PHE A 6 -8.74 20.43 10.45
C PHE A 6 -7.25 20.65 10.19
N GLU A 7 -6.80 21.90 10.01
CA GLU A 7 -5.43 22.18 9.58
C GLU A 7 -4.38 21.65 10.56
N ASP A 8 -4.52 21.95 11.85
CA ASP A 8 -3.58 21.48 12.88
C ASP A 8 -3.55 19.96 12.98
N LYS A 9 -4.75 19.33 12.96
CA LYS A 9 -4.87 17.87 13.01
C LYS A 9 -4.25 17.22 11.78
N THR A 10 -4.52 17.74 10.59
CA THR A 10 -3.97 17.21 9.35
C THR A 10 -2.46 17.41 9.30
N ARG A 11 -1.94 18.57 9.74
CA ARG A 11 -0.50 18.83 9.84
C ARG A 11 0.19 17.83 10.77
N SER A 12 -0.40 17.55 11.94
CA SER A 12 0.11 16.54 12.86
C SER A 12 0.20 15.16 12.21
N ILE A 13 -0.89 14.70 11.58
CA ILE A 13 -0.92 13.37 10.92
C ILE A 13 0.07 13.30 9.76
N LEU A 14 0.17 14.35 8.94
CA LEU A 14 1.09 14.38 7.80
C LEU A 14 2.57 14.44 8.21
N SER A 15 2.86 14.84 9.44
CA SER A 15 4.23 14.86 9.98
C SER A 15 4.72 13.49 10.47
N GLU A 16 3.80 12.55 10.69
CA GLU A 16 4.15 11.20 11.13
C GLU A 16 4.65 10.36 9.94
N PRO A 17 5.74 9.59 10.10
CA PRO A 17 6.23 8.71 9.06
C PRO A 17 5.24 7.55 8.85
N PHE A 18 5.00 7.20 7.58
CA PHE A 18 4.29 5.97 7.26
C PHE A 18 5.19 4.77 7.52
N ILE A 19 4.80 3.90 8.46
CA ILE A 19 5.52 2.68 8.79
C ILE A 19 4.92 1.52 7.99
N PHE A 20 5.74 0.88 7.16
CA PHE A 20 5.34 -0.33 6.44
C PHE A 20 5.28 -1.53 7.40
N PRO A 21 4.18 -2.30 7.44
CA PRO A 21 4.08 -3.48 8.30
C PRO A 21 5.13 -4.54 7.90
N ASN A 22 5.95 -4.96 8.86
CA ASN A 22 7.08 -5.85 8.60
C ASN A 22 6.63 -7.17 7.97
N ASP A 23 5.55 -7.78 8.45
CA ASP A 23 5.05 -9.07 7.96
C ASP A 23 4.62 -9.01 6.48
N ILE A 24 4.07 -7.88 6.02
CA ILE A 24 3.76 -7.69 4.59
C ILE A 24 5.04 -7.52 3.78
N ILE A 25 6.00 -6.73 4.28
CA ILE A 25 7.28 -6.49 3.60
C ILE A 25 8.11 -7.78 3.52
N ASP A 26 8.16 -8.54 4.60
CA ASP A 26 8.87 -9.81 4.67
C ASP A 26 8.26 -10.80 3.67
N LYS A 27 6.92 -10.82 3.54
CA LYS A 27 6.25 -11.66 2.55
C LYS A 27 6.60 -11.29 1.10
N LEU A 28 6.80 -10.01 0.81
CA LEU A 28 7.25 -9.55 -0.51
C LEU A 28 8.72 -9.93 -0.79
N LYS A 29 9.57 -9.96 0.25
CA LYS A 29 10.99 -10.30 0.15
C LYS A 29 11.25 -11.80 -0.02
N GLU A 30 10.29 -12.66 0.33
CA GLU A 30 10.41 -14.12 0.14
C GLU A 30 10.62 -14.52 -1.33
N ASP A 31 10.15 -13.70 -2.29
CA ASP A 31 10.34 -13.92 -3.72
C ASP A 31 11.20 -12.79 -4.31
N GLU A 32 12.42 -13.11 -4.76
CA GLU A 32 13.37 -12.13 -5.30
C GLU A 32 12.81 -11.35 -6.50
N THR A 33 11.97 -11.98 -7.33
CA THR A 33 11.34 -11.33 -8.49
C THR A 33 10.30 -10.33 -8.04
N VAL A 34 9.48 -10.71 -7.06
CA VAL A 34 8.49 -9.81 -6.44
C VAL A 34 9.21 -8.62 -5.80
N TRP A 35 10.26 -8.87 -5.01
CA TRP A 35 11.01 -7.81 -4.35
C TRP A 35 11.63 -6.83 -5.35
N LYS A 36 12.31 -7.35 -6.39
CA LYS A 36 12.91 -6.53 -7.45
C LYS A 36 11.89 -5.67 -8.19
N ASN A 37 10.71 -6.21 -8.47
CA ASN A 37 9.64 -5.46 -9.15
C ASN A 37 8.94 -4.46 -8.22
N TYR A 38 8.88 -4.75 -6.92
CA TYR A 38 8.27 -3.88 -5.91
C TYR A 38 9.09 -2.59 -5.68
N GLN A 39 10.41 -2.71 -5.60
CA GLN A 39 11.33 -1.60 -5.30
C GLN A 39 11.12 -0.35 -6.17
N PRO A 40 11.01 -0.43 -7.51
CA PRO A 40 10.86 0.75 -8.38
C PRO A 40 9.46 1.39 -8.36
N PHE A 41 8.45 0.79 -7.71
CA PHE A 41 7.13 1.41 -7.64
C PHE A 41 7.17 2.76 -6.89
N SER A 42 6.27 3.68 -7.25
CA SER A 42 6.16 4.97 -6.58
C SER A 42 5.82 4.79 -5.10
N GLU A 43 6.37 5.66 -4.24
CA GLU A 43 6.09 5.62 -2.80
C GLU A 43 4.60 5.77 -2.51
N ALA A 44 3.89 6.59 -3.29
CA ALA A 44 2.44 6.73 -3.19
C ALA A 44 1.71 5.41 -3.49
N TYR A 45 2.08 4.72 -4.58
CA TYR A 45 1.50 3.41 -4.91
C TYR A 45 1.74 2.39 -3.79
N LYS A 46 2.99 2.29 -3.31
CA LYS A 46 3.36 1.38 -2.21
C LYS A 46 2.51 1.66 -0.97
N ARG A 47 2.43 2.91 -0.52
CA ARG A 47 1.65 3.29 0.67
C ARG A 47 0.17 2.97 0.50
N ILE A 48 -0.43 3.31 -0.64
CA ILE A 48 -1.85 3.05 -0.91
C ILE A 48 -2.15 1.54 -0.91
N ARG A 49 -1.30 0.73 -1.56
CA ARG A 49 -1.50 -0.72 -1.64
C ARG A 49 -1.30 -1.40 -0.30
N ILE A 50 -0.26 -1.04 0.43
CA ILE A 50 0.04 -1.60 1.75
C ILE A 50 -1.06 -1.21 2.74
N ALA A 51 -1.50 0.06 2.77
CA ALA A 51 -2.60 0.50 3.62
C ALA A 51 -3.93 -0.23 3.29
N TYR A 52 -4.20 -0.51 2.01
CA TYR A 52 -5.38 -1.27 1.60
C TYR A 52 -5.35 -2.73 2.08
N ILE A 53 -4.19 -3.38 2.06
CA ILE A 53 -3.98 -4.72 2.62
C ILE A 53 -4.13 -4.68 4.15
N GLU A 54 -3.42 -3.75 4.80
CA GLU A 54 -3.42 -3.57 6.26
C GLU A 54 -4.83 -3.29 6.82
N ALA A 55 -5.66 -2.54 6.11
CA ALA A 55 -7.05 -2.28 6.52
C ALA A 55 -7.92 -3.56 6.61
N ALA A 56 -7.49 -4.68 6.03
CA ALA A 56 -8.21 -5.95 6.07
C ALA A 56 -7.87 -6.84 7.27
N ARG A 57 -6.95 -6.45 8.17
CA ARG A 57 -6.47 -7.28 9.31
C ARG A 57 -7.56 -7.98 10.13
N LYS A 58 -8.71 -7.33 10.34
CA LYS A 58 -9.84 -7.90 11.09
C LYS A 58 -10.59 -9.01 10.34
N ARG A 59 -10.21 -9.30 9.09
CA ARG A 59 -10.79 -10.31 8.20
C ARG A 59 -9.65 -11.10 7.54
N PRO A 60 -9.14 -12.15 8.18
CA PRO A 60 -7.94 -12.88 7.73
C PRO A 60 -8.02 -13.33 6.26
N GLU A 61 -9.15 -13.91 5.84
CA GLU A 61 -9.34 -14.36 4.45
C GLU A 61 -9.20 -13.22 3.44
N GLU A 62 -9.76 -12.05 3.74
CA GLU A 62 -9.69 -10.88 2.87
C GLU A 62 -8.28 -10.26 2.88
N PHE A 63 -7.60 -10.29 4.03
CA PHE A 63 -6.20 -9.88 4.14
C PHE A 63 -5.30 -10.74 3.25
N GLU A 64 -5.40 -12.06 3.39
CA GLU A 64 -4.62 -13.02 2.59
C GLU A 64 -4.93 -12.87 1.11
N LYS A 65 -6.22 -12.77 0.73
CA LYS A 65 -6.63 -12.55 -0.65
C LYS A 65 -6.00 -11.29 -1.26
N ARG A 66 -6.02 -10.17 -0.53
CA ARG A 66 -5.42 -8.90 -1.01
C ARG A 66 -3.91 -9.01 -1.13
N LEU A 67 -3.25 -9.59 -0.13
CA LEU A 67 -1.81 -9.79 -0.11
C LEU A 67 -1.36 -10.68 -1.28
N ASN A 68 -2.02 -11.82 -1.48
CA ASN A 68 -1.73 -12.76 -2.57
C ASN A 68 -1.96 -12.13 -3.95
N ASN A 69 -3.03 -11.36 -4.13
CA ASN A 69 -3.26 -10.63 -5.37
C ASN A 69 -2.15 -9.58 -5.62
N PHE A 70 -1.74 -8.86 -4.58
CA PHE A 70 -0.67 -7.88 -4.70
C PHE A 70 0.67 -8.52 -5.07
N ILE A 71 1.03 -9.63 -4.43
CA ILE A 71 2.22 -10.43 -4.76
C ILE A 71 2.15 -10.94 -6.20
N SER A 72 1.03 -11.55 -6.61
CA SER A 72 0.84 -12.07 -7.97
C SER A 72 1.03 -10.99 -9.02
N LYS A 73 0.44 -9.80 -8.84
CA LYS A 73 0.57 -8.70 -9.80
C LYS A 73 1.96 -8.07 -9.81
N THR A 74 2.57 -7.95 -8.64
CA THR A 74 3.95 -7.48 -8.52
C THR A 74 4.93 -8.45 -9.18
N LYS A 75 4.70 -9.76 -9.07
CA LYS A 75 5.50 -10.78 -9.76
C LYS A 75 5.44 -10.63 -11.29
N GLU A 76 4.26 -10.29 -11.82
CA GLU A 76 4.05 -9.96 -13.24
C GLU A 76 4.58 -8.57 -13.64
N ASN A 77 5.19 -7.81 -12.71
CA ASN A 77 5.58 -6.41 -12.88
C ASN A 77 4.41 -5.50 -13.31
N LYS A 78 3.21 -5.76 -12.78
CA LYS A 78 1.98 -5.01 -13.08
C LYS A 78 1.50 -4.23 -11.86
N THR A 79 1.07 -2.99 -12.10
CA THR A 79 0.30 -2.23 -11.11
C THR A 79 -1.16 -2.70 -11.10
N ILE A 80 -1.76 -2.79 -9.92
CA ILE A 80 -3.20 -2.98 -9.78
C ILE A 80 -3.87 -1.64 -10.08
N ILE A 81 -4.91 -1.61 -10.91
CA ILE A 81 -5.79 -0.45 -11.07
C ILE A 81 -6.96 -0.65 -10.10
N GLY A 82 -7.15 0.30 -9.18
CA GLY A 82 -8.29 0.24 -8.25
C GLY A 82 -9.51 0.95 -8.83
N PHE A 83 -10.64 0.81 -8.16
CA PHE A 83 -11.88 1.48 -8.57
C PHE A 83 -11.87 2.97 -8.21
N GLY A 84 -12.64 3.77 -8.96
CA GLY A 84 -12.90 5.18 -8.63
C GLY A 84 -11.79 6.16 -9.02
N GLY A 85 -10.93 5.82 -9.98
CA GLY A 85 -9.89 6.72 -10.48
C GLY A 85 -8.74 6.90 -9.49
N ILE A 86 -8.43 5.87 -8.69
CA ILE A 86 -7.39 5.91 -7.66
C ILE A 86 -5.97 6.04 -8.26
N GLU A 87 -5.81 5.69 -9.54
CA GLU A 87 -4.58 5.80 -10.31
C GLU A 87 -4.09 7.24 -10.43
N LYS A 88 -4.95 8.26 -10.26
CA LYS A 88 -4.52 9.67 -10.26
C LYS A 88 -3.66 10.05 -9.04
N TYR A 89 -3.52 9.16 -8.07
CA TYR A 89 -2.77 9.40 -6.84
C TYR A 89 -1.42 8.66 -6.79
N TYR A 90 -0.99 7.98 -7.85
CA TYR A 90 0.31 7.29 -7.87
C TYR A 90 0.94 7.09 -9.23
#